data_AF-A0A1T5L877-F1
#
_entry.id   AF-A0A1T5L877-F1
#
_cell.length_a   1.000
_cell.length_b   1.000
_cell.length_c   1.000
_cell.angle_alpha   90.00
_cell.angle_beta   90.00
_cell.angle_gamma   90.00
#
_symmetry.space_group_name_H-M   'P 1'
#
loop_
_entity.id
_entity.type
_entity.pdbx_description
1 polymer ?
#
loop_
_entity_poly.entity_id
_entity_poly.type
_entity_poly.pdbx_seq_one_letter_code
_entity_poly.pdbx_strand_id
1 'polypeptide(L)'
;MNQFNNEDLASKKTKTFKALVDDVLVKFDHPKVTGKELLTGAGVKNLECVSLFQKLKGCDFERISLDEKVDLSHPSLEKFVVKPPDSWNYTIDEEPETSTEAKLSANQILANAGITPVTDYYLVEFDSTGNEITHKDTPDAPIQLKCPGSKFVSVFKGETPVS
;
A
#
# COMPACT_ATOMS: atom_id res chain seq x y z
N MET A 1 -19.01 -44.39 47.11
CA MET A 1 -18.81 -44.96 45.76
C MET A 1 -18.86 -43.81 44.76
N ASN A 2 -17.71 -43.49 44.18
CA ASN A 2 -17.59 -42.53 43.08
C ASN A 2 -18.22 -43.11 41.82
N GLN A 3 -19.01 -42.31 41.11
CA GLN A 3 -19.00 -42.34 39.64
C GLN A 3 -19.07 -40.89 39.13
N PHE A 4 -17.90 -40.37 38.77
CA PHE A 4 -17.77 -39.34 37.76
C PHE A 4 -18.18 -39.96 36.42
N ASN A 5 -19.04 -39.30 35.65
CA ASN A 5 -19.13 -39.49 34.20
C ASN A 5 -19.33 -38.09 33.62
N ASN A 6 -18.22 -37.44 33.29
CA ASN A 6 -17.61 -37.41 31.96
C ASN A 6 -18.35 -36.43 31.05
N GLU A 7 -17.84 -35.22 31.11
CA GLU A 7 -18.04 -34.14 30.15
C GLU A 7 -17.77 -34.67 28.74
N ASP A 8 -18.83 -34.82 27.96
CA ASP A 8 -18.72 -35.05 26.52
C ASP A 8 -18.43 -33.70 25.84
N LEU A 9 -17.22 -33.19 26.07
CA LEU A 9 -16.63 -32.12 25.26
C LEU A 9 -16.30 -32.71 23.90
N ALA A 10 -17.31 -32.85 23.05
CA ALA A 10 -17.13 -33.10 21.63
C ALA A 10 -16.23 -32.00 21.06
N SER A 11 -14.95 -32.34 20.86
CA SER A 11 -13.95 -31.48 20.24
C SER A 11 -14.42 -31.12 18.82
N LYS A 12 -15.14 -30.00 18.71
CA LYS A 12 -15.54 -29.40 17.43
C LYS A 12 -14.25 -29.09 16.67
N LYS A 13 -13.87 -29.95 15.71
CA LYS A 13 -12.68 -29.72 14.87
C LYS A 13 -12.90 -28.43 14.08
N THR A 14 -12.29 -27.33 14.53
CA THR A 14 -12.30 -26.07 13.80
C THR A 14 -11.56 -26.27 12.48
N LYS A 15 -12.26 -26.06 11.36
CA LYS A 15 -11.65 -26.14 10.03
C LYS A 15 -10.62 -25.01 9.89
N THR A 16 -9.37 -25.36 9.63
CA THR A 16 -8.30 -24.38 9.40
C THR A 16 -8.14 -24.14 7.90
N PHE A 17 -8.05 -22.88 7.52
CA PHE A 17 -7.76 -22.42 6.16
C PHE A 17 -6.30 -22.02 6.06
N LYS A 18 -5.71 -22.19 4.88
CA LYS A 18 -4.28 -21.98 4.66
C LYS A 18 -4.07 -21.08 3.46
N ALA A 19 -3.07 -20.22 3.56
CA ALA A 19 -2.55 -19.43 2.46
C ALA A 19 -1.02 -19.52 2.45
N LEU A 20 -0.43 -19.45 1.26
CA LEU A 20 1.00 -19.39 1.04
C LEU A 20 1.33 -18.01 0.48
N VAL A 21 2.00 -17.17 1.27
CA VAL A 21 2.39 -15.80 0.89
C VAL A 21 3.91 -15.76 0.85
N ASP A 22 4.53 -15.59 -0.33
CA ASP A 22 5.99 -15.70 -0.51
C ASP A 22 6.59 -16.94 0.18
N ASP A 23 5.96 -18.09 -0.05
CA ASP A 23 6.32 -19.39 0.54
C ASP A 23 6.15 -19.50 2.07
N VAL A 24 5.63 -18.45 2.73
CA VAL A 24 5.23 -18.48 4.14
C VAL A 24 3.82 -19.03 4.28
N LEU A 25 3.68 -20.13 5.02
CA LEU A 25 2.37 -20.74 5.30
C LEU A 25 1.66 -19.99 6.43
N VAL A 26 0.59 -19.30 6.10
CA VAL A 26 -0.30 -18.59 7.02
C VAL A 26 -1.57 -19.42 7.25
N LYS A 27 -2.08 -19.43 8.49
CA LYS A 27 -3.27 -20.19 8.88
C LYS A 27 -4.35 -19.26 9.44
N PHE A 28 -5.58 -19.52 9.04
CA PHE A 28 -6.76 -18.78 9.48
C PHE A 28 -7.84 -19.76 9.98
N ASP A 29 -8.68 -19.29 10.90
CA ASP A 29 -9.83 -20.03 11.42
C ASP A 29 -11.13 -19.72 10.66
N HIS A 30 -11.08 -18.79 9.70
CA HIS A 30 -12.18 -18.38 8.85
C HIS A 30 -11.77 -18.41 7.36
N PRO A 31 -12.72 -18.65 6.43
CA PRO A 31 -12.42 -18.83 5.00
C PRO A 31 -12.14 -17.52 4.25
N LYS A 32 -12.74 -16.40 4.66
CA LYS A 32 -12.68 -15.14 3.92
C LYS A 32 -11.73 -14.16 4.60
N VAL A 33 -10.54 -14.00 4.05
CA VAL A 33 -9.46 -13.20 4.62
C VAL A 33 -9.20 -11.96 3.76
N THR A 34 -8.74 -10.89 4.38
CA THR A 34 -8.34 -9.67 3.67
C THR A 34 -6.89 -9.73 3.19
N GLY A 35 -6.53 -8.90 2.21
CA GLY A 35 -5.13 -8.69 1.82
C GLY A 35 -4.25 -8.27 3.00
N LYS A 36 -4.78 -7.42 3.89
CA LYS A 36 -4.15 -7.01 5.15
C LYS A 36 -3.85 -8.19 6.07
N GLU A 37 -4.81 -9.10 6.25
CA GLU A 37 -4.63 -10.30 7.07
C GLU A 37 -3.59 -11.25 6.47
N LEU A 38 -3.59 -11.43 5.14
CA LEU A 38 -2.59 -12.23 4.43
C LEU A 38 -1.17 -11.71 4.66
N LEU A 39 -0.95 -10.42 4.44
CA LEU A 39 0.35 -9.78 4.63
C LEU A 39 0.80 -9.77 6.10
N THR A 40 -0.12 -9.45 7.02
CA THR A 40 0.16 -9.44 8.46
C THR A 40 0.55 -10.84 8.94
N GLY A 41 -0.20 -11.87 8.53
CA GLY A 41 0.09 -13.26 8.88
C GLY A 41 1.40 -13.78 8.30
N ALA A 42 1.87 -13.20 7.19
CA ALA A 42 3.17 -13.48 6.60
C ALA A 42 4.33 -12.67 7.24
N GLY A 43 4.03 -11.77 8.19
CA GLY A 43 5.03 -10.96 8.90
C GLY A 43 5.46 -9.69 8.16
N VAL A 44 4.71 -9.25 7.15
CA VAL A 44 4.97 -7.98 6.45
C VAL A 44 4.63 -6.81 7.38
N LYS A 45 5.58 -5.89 7.56
CA LYS A 45 5.45 -4.76 8.50
C LYS A 45 4.78 -3.52 7.88
N ASN A 46 5.23 -3.12 6.70
CA ASN A 46 4.76 -1.90 6.02
C ASN A 46 3.81 -2.29 4.89
N LEU A 47 2.54 -2.53 5.26
CA LEU A 47 1.53 -3.06 4.34
C LEU A 47 1.26 -2.16 3.14
N GLU A 48 1.35 -0.83 3.34
CA GLU A 48 1.15 0.18 2.29
C GLU A 48 2.35 0.27 1.33
N CYS A 49 3.47 -0.37 1.66
CA CYS A 49 4.71 -0.34 0.89
C CYS A 49 4.99 -1.63 0.12
N VAL A 50 3.95 -2.41 -0.12
CA VAL A 50 4.01 -3.62 -0.92
C VAL A 50 2.73 -3.76 -1.73
N SER A 51 2.84 -4.50 -2.83
CA SER A 51 1.69 -4.93 -3.62
C SER A 51 1.50 -6.44 -3.46
N LEU A 52 0.29 -6.84 -3.10
CA LEU A 52 -0.10 -8.24 -2.95
C LEU A 52 -0.75 -8.74 -4.24
N PHE A 53 -0.29 -9.88 -4.74
CA PHE A 53 -0.85 -10.52 -5.92
C PHE A 53 -1.26 -11.96 -5.62
N GLN A 54 -2.43 -12.36 -6.09
CA GLN A 54 -2.84 -13.77 -6.13
C GLN A 54 -2.31 -14.42 -7.40
N LYS A 55 -1.70 -15.61 -7.27
CA LYS A 55 -1.30 -16.45 -8.40
C LYS A 55 -2.49 -17.27 -8.88
N LEU A 56 -2.88 -17.07 -10.13
CA LEU A 56 -3.92 -17.86 -10.79
C LEU A 56 -3.32 -19.04 -11.58
N LYS A 57 -4.19 -19.91 -12.10
CA LYS A 57 -3.79 -20.93 -13.09
C LYS A 57 -3.36 -20.22 -14.39
N GLY A 58 -2.35 -20.74 -15.07
CA GLY A 58 -1.93 -20.20 -16.37
C GLY A 58 -0.86 -19.12 -16.35
N CYS A 59 -0.15 -18.93 -15.22
CA CYS A 59 0.85 -17.88 -14.99
C CYS A 59 0.29 -16.44 -14.88
N ASP A 60 -1.01 -16.30 -14.67
CA ASP A 60 -1.66 -15.01 -14.44
C ASP A 60 -1.61 -14.59 -12.97
N PHE A 61 -1.68 -13.27 -12.75
CA PHE A 61 -1.68 -12.65 -11.44
C PHE A 61 -2.80 -11.61 -11.35
N GLU A 62 -3.52 -11.61 -10.24
CA GLU A 62 -4.49 -10.57 -9.90
C GLU A 62 -4.02 -9.79 -8.68
N ARG A 63 -4.12 -8.46 -8.73
CA ARG A 63 -3.77 -7.59 -7.60
C ARG A 63 -4.88 -7.66 -6.55
N ILE A 64 -4.50 -7.86 -5.30
CA ILE A 64 -5.41 -7.90 -4.16
C ILE A 64 -5.20 -6.64 -3.32
N SER A 65 -6.25 -5.85 -3.12
CA SER A 65 -6.19 -4.67 -2.26
C SER A 65 -6.14 -5.06 -0.78
N LEU A 66 -5.68 -4.16 0.10
CA LEU A 66 -5.56 -4.46 1.53
C LEU A 66 -6.89 -4.86 2.19
N ASP A 67 -8.00 -4.21 1.78
CA ASP A 67 -9.34 -4.47 2.32
C ASP A 67 -10.16 -5.47 1.49
N GLU A 68 -9.61 -5.92 0.37
CA GLU A 68 -10.26 -6.91 -0.50
C GLU A 68 -10.30 -8.28 0.18
N LYS A 69 -11.46 -8.94 0.11
CA LYS A 69 -11.68 -10.26 0.72
C LYS A 69 -11.47 -11.37 -0.30
N VAL A 70 -10.59 -12.30 0.05
CA VAL A 70 -10.30 -13.52 -0.71
C VAL A 70 -10.87 -14.74 0.01
N ASP A 71 -11.55 -15.62 -0.73
CA ASP A 71 -12.14 -16.85 -0.18
C ASP A 71 -11.18 -18.04 -0.32
N LEU A 72 -10.55 -18.44 0.78
CA LEU A 72 -9.62 -19.56 0.90
C LEU A 72 -10.31 -20.94 0.94
N SER A 73 -11.64 -21.02 0.82
CA SER A 73 -12.32 -22.31 0.73
C SER A 73 -12.09 -23.03 -0.61
N HIS A 74 -11.61 -22.31 -1.62
CA HIS A 74 -11.28 -22.84 -2.93
C HIS A 74 -9.80 -23.26 -3.03
N PRO A 75 -9.50 -24.54 -3.33
CA PRO A 75 -8.14 -25.09 -3.31
C PRO A 75 -7.18 -24.51 -4.38
N SER A 76 -7.66 -23.64 -5.26
CA SER A 76 -6.85 -22.97 -6.28
C SER A 76 -6.45 -21.53 -5.92
N LEU A 77 -6.92 -20.97 -4.79
CA LEU A 77 -6.79 -19.55 -4.44
C LEU A 77 -5.78 -19.30 -3.31
N GLU A 78 -4.93 -20.27 -3.00
CA GLU A 78 -4.10 -20.26 -1.79
C GLU A 78 -2.70 -19.67 -1.97
N LYS A 79 -2.31 -19.24 -3.18
CA LYS A 79 -0.94 -18.80 -3.47
C LYS A 79 -0.89 -17.31 -3.76
N PHE A 80 -0.08 -16.60 -2.98
CA PHE A 80 0.11 -15.16 -3.07
C PHE A 80 1.60 -14.82 -3.17
N VAL A 81 1.87 -13.67 -3.78
CA VAL A 81 3.20 -13.09 -3.89
C VAL A 81 3.17 -11.64 -3.46
N VAL A 82 4.17 -11.25 -2.69
CA VAL A 82 4.40 -9.85 -2.33
C VAL A 82 5.45 -9.29 -3.27
N LYS A 83 5.18 -8.10 -3.81
CA LYS A 83 6.11 -7.37 -4.68
C LYS A 83 6.35 -5.95 -4.12
N PRO A 84 7.42 -5.27 -4.56
CA PRO A 84 7.54 -3.83 -4.38
C PRO A 84 6.27 -3.10 -4.86
N PRO A 85 5.99 -1.90 -4.33
CA PRO A 85 4.80 -1.15 -4.71
C PRO A 85 4.80 -0.86 -6.21
N ASP A 86 3.67 -1.13 -6.85
CA ASP A 86 3.40 -0.86 -8.26
C ASP A 86 2.75 0.52 -8.49
N SER A 87 2.39 1.20 -7.41
CA SER A 87 1.81 2.53 -7.36
C SER A 87 2.37 3.31 -6.18
N TRP A 88 2.60 4.59 -6.37
CA TRP A 88 3.15 5.52 -5.38
C TRP A 88 2.12 6.61 -5.11
N ASN A 89 1.63 6.65 -3.89
CA ASN A 89 0.72 7.69 -3.43
C ASN A 89 1.55 8.88 -2.94
N TYR A 90 1.06 10.09 -3.18
CA TYR A 90 1.62 11.30 -2.61
C TYR A 90 0.51 12.34 -2.43
N THR A 91 0.78 13.39 -1.67
CA THR A 91 -0.13 14.54 -1.59
C THR A 91 0.56 15.80 -2.06
N ILE A 92 -0.19 16.70 -2.66
CA ILE A 92 0.23 18.07 -2.98
C ILE A 92 -0.88 19.02 -2.55
N ASP A 93 -0.53 20.01 -1.73
CA ASP A 93 -1.52 20.94 -1.14
C ASP A 93 -2.67 20.19 -0.43
N GLU A 94 -2.31 19.10 0.26
CA GLU A 94 -3.21 18.14 0.93
C GLU A 94 -4.12 17.31 0.01
N GLU A 95 -4.07 17.50 -1.30
CA GLU A 95 -4.82 16.71 -2.28
C GLU A 95 -4.06 15.44 -2.68
N PRO A 96 -4.73 14.27 -2.71
CA PRO A 96 -4.07 13.00 -3.00
C PRO A 96 -3.85 12.77 -4.50
N GLU A 97 -2.66 12.28 -4.82
CA GLU A 97 -2.24 11.93 -6.17
C GLU A 97 -1.64 10.52 -6.21
N THR A 98 -1.57 9.92 -7.40
CA THR A 98 -0.97 8.60 -7.61
C THR A 98 -0.08 8.57 -8.85
N SER A 99 1.04 7.86 -8.76
CA SER A 99 1.97 7.64 -9.88
C SER A 99 2.37 6.17 -9.97
N THR A 100 2.60 5.67 -11.19
CA THR A 100 3.26 4.37 -11.40
C THR A 100 4.79 4.49 -11.43
N GLU A 101 5.31 5.71 -11.57
CA GLU A 101 6.74 6.00 -11.53
C GLU A 101 7.19 6.33 -10.11
N ALA A 102 8.22 5.64 -9.64
CA ALA A 102 8.82 5.86 -8.32
C ALA A 102 9.60 7.18 -8.21
N LYS A 103 9.91 7.82 -9.35
CA LYS A 103 10.69 9.05 -9.41
C LYS A 103 9.99 10.03 -10.32
N LEU A 104 9.77 11.25 -9.84
CA LEU A 104 9.18 12.35 -10.60
C LEU A 104 10.00 13.61 -10.37
N SER A 105 10.04 14.50 -11.36
CA SER A 105 10.53 15.87 -11.15
C SER A 105 9.50 16.73 -10.43
N ALA A 106 9.92 17.86 -9.88
CA ALA A 106 9.00 18.83 -9.27
C ALA A 106 7.97 19.34 -10.28
N ASN A 107 8.40 19.60 -11.52
CA ASN A 107 7.52 20.01 -12.62
C ASN A 107 6.48 18.93 -12.96
N GLN A 108 6.87 17.65 -12.98
CA GLN A 108 5.91 16.55 -13.21
C GLN A 108 4.89 16.45 -12.07
N ILE A 109 5.32 16.59 -10.82
CA ILE A 109 4.42 16.55 -9.65
C ILE A 109 3.40 17.70 -9.72
N LEU A 110 3.85 18.94 -10.00
CA LEU A 110 2.96 20.09 -10.19
C LEU A 110 1.98 19.88 -11.37
N ALA A 111 2.48 19.39 -12.50
CA ALA A 111 1.66 19.16 -13.69
C ALA A 111 0.61 18.06 -13.49
N ASN A 112 0.96 16.97 -12.82
CA ASN A 112 0.03 15.87 -12.50
C ASN A 112 -1.14 16.38 -11.63
N ALA A 113 -0.85 17.31 -10.72
CA ALA A 113 -1.82 17.97 -9.85
C ALA A 113 -2.65 19.07 -10.55
N GLY A 114 -2.46 19.28 -11.85
CA GLY A 114 -3.13 20.35 -12.61
C GLY A 114 -2.61 21.77 -12.32
N ILE A 115 -1.54 21.92 -11.54
CA ILE A 115 -0.94 23.21 -11.18
C ILE A 115 -0.13 23.72 -12.38
N THR A 116 -0.76 24.59 -13.17
CA THR A 116 -0.23 25.09 -14.43
C THR A 116 -0.40 26.61 -14.57
N PRO A 117 0.54 27.31 -15.26
CA PRO A 117 1.79 26.77 -15.78
C PRO A 117 2.79 26.47 -14.65
N VAL A 118 3.49 25.33 -14.73
CA VAL A 118 4.42 24.89 -13.68
C VAL A 118 5.55 25.89 -13.42
N THR A 119 5.85 26.75 -14.39
CA THR A 119 6.85 27.81 -14.28
C THR A 119 6.55 28.82 -13.19
N ASP A 120 5.27 29.02 -12.86
CA ASP A 120 4.81 30.00 -11.88
C ASP A 120 4.93 29.47 -10.44
N TYR A 121 5.25 28.19 -10.28
CA TYR A 121 5.30 27.52 -8.99
C TYR A 121 6.65 26.83 -8.76
N TYR A 122 6.99 26.60 -7.51
CA TYR A 122 8.02 25.64 -7.12
C TYR A 122 7.45 24.69 -6.07
N LEU A 123 8.11 23.54 -5.93
CA LEU A 123 7.67 22.47 -5.03
C LEU A 123 8.51 22.47 -3.76
N VAL A 124 7.84 22.31 -2.62
CA VAL A 124 8.47 22.00 -1.32
C VAL A 124 8.03 20.60 -0.92
N GLU A 125 8.97 19.72 -0.60
CA GLU A 125 8.72 18.39 -0.03
C GLU A 125 8.87 18.43 1.49
N PHE A 126 8.01 17.72 2.20
CA PHE A 126 8.18 17.46 3.63
C PHE A 126 8.73 16.06 3.84
N ASP A 127 9.88 15.95 4.52
CA ASP A 127 10.45 14.65 4.86
C ASP A 127 9.68 13.97 6.02
N SER A 128 10.07 12.74 6.38
CA SER A 128 9.40 11.98 7.45
C SER A 128 9.53 12.60 8.85
N THR A 129 10.40 13.60 9.01
CA THR A 129 10.58 14.36 10.25
C THR A 129 9.89 15.73 10.22
N GLY A 130 9.29 16.09 9.08
CA GLY A 130 8.61 17.37 8.87
C GLY A 130 9.52 18.50 8.41
N ASN A 131 10.78 18.23 8.04
CA ASN A 131 11.64 19.27 7.48
C ASN A 131 11.27 19.53 6.02
N GLU A 132 11.41 20.79 5.61
CA GLU A 132 11.19 21.25 4.25
C GLU A 132 12.44 21.02 3.37
N ILE A 133 12.21 20.45 2.19
CA ILE A 133 13.19 20.31 1.12
C ILE A 133 12.65 21.08 -0.09
N THR A 134 13.28 22.20 -0.43
CA THR A 134 12.88 23.00 -1.58
C THR A 134 13.49 22.46 -2.87
N HIS A 135 12.66 22.35 -3.91
CA HIS A 135 13.07 21.96 -5.27
C HIS A 135 13.07 23.14 -6.24
N LYS A 136 13.10 24.37 -5.71
CA LYS A 136 13.01 25.62 -6.49
C LYS A 136 14.09 25.76 -7.56
N ASP A 137 15.33 25.42 -7.22
CA ASP A 137 16.50 25.61 -8.09
C ASP A 137 16.82 24.36 -8.94
N THR A 138 16.13 23.25 -8.69
CA THR A 138 16.32 21.97 -9.39
C THR A 138 14.97 21.34 -9.79
N PRO A 139 14.11 22.07 -10.54
CA PRO A 139 12.72 21.65 -10.75
C PRO A 139 12.59 20.38 -11.62
N ASP A 140 13.62 20.03 -12.39
CA ASP A 140 13.67 18.85 -13.24
C ASP A 140 14.48 17.68 -12.63
N ALA A 141 15.09 17.88 -11.45
CA ALA A 141 15.83 16.82 -10.78
C ALA A 141 14.86 15.72 -10.27
N PRO A 142 15.26 14.43 -10.33
CA PRO A 142 14.38 13.34 -9.92
C PRO A 142 14.21 13.31 -8.39
N ILE A 143 12.96 13.41 -7.95
CA ILE A 143 12.52 13.24 -6.58
C ILE A 143 12.05 11.80 -6.40
N GLN A 144 12.61 11.09 -5.42
CA GLN A 144 12.18 9.74 -5.08
C GLN A 144 10.89 9.81 -4.25
N LEU A 145 9.79 9.30 -4.79
CA LEU A 145 8.56 9.14 -4.02
C LEU A 145 8.79 8.14 -2.89
N LYS A 146 8.25 8.46 -1.72
CA LYS A 146 8.37 7.68 -0.49
C LYS A 146 7.06 6.98 -0.21
N CYS A 147 7.15 5.87 0.52
CA CYS A 147 5.99 5.13 1.01
C CYS A 147 5.92 5.27 2.55
N PRO A 148 4.73 5.48 3.17
CA PRO A 148 3.37 5.33 2.61
C PRO A 148 2.92 6.43 1.65
N GLY A 149 3.58 7.59 1.68
CA GLY A 149 3.41 8.61 0.66
C GLY A 149 4.33 9.80 0.88
N SER A 150 4.77 10.43 -0.20
CA SER A 150 5.45 11.73 -0.13
C SER A 150 4.43 12.85 0.09
N LYS A 151 4.87 13.94 0.73
CA LYS A 151 4.04 15.12 0.96
C LYS A 151 4.70 16.33 0.33
N PHE A 152 3.93 17.08 -0.43
CA PHE A 152 4.39 18.26 -1.13
C PHE A 152 3.44 19.44 -0.92
N VAL A 153 3.98 20.64 -1.11
CA VAL A 153 3.23 21.89 -1.20
C VAL A 153 3.73 22.64 -2.43
N SER A 154 2.79 23.22 -3.18
CA SER A 154 3.11 24.15 -4.25
C SER A 154 3.25 25.57 -3.71
N VAL A 155 4.23 26.32 -4.21
CA VAL A 155 4.44 27.71 -3.81
C VAL A 155 4.55 28.59 -5.04
N PHE A 156 3.66 29.58 -5.14
CA PHE A 156 3.66 30.57 -6.21
C PHE A 156 4.90 31.47 -6.13
N LYS A 157 5.56 31.70 -7.27
CA LYS A 157 6.78 32.51 -7.39
C LYS A 157 6.49 34.01 -7.55
N GLY A 158 5.30 34.38 -7.99
CA GLY A 158 4.96 35.77 -8.29
C GLY A 158 4.69 36.60 -7.04
N GLU A 159 4.60 37.92 -7.24
CA GLU A 159 4.18 38.84 -6.19
C GLU A 159 2.72 38.58 -5.84
N THR A 160 2.42 38.34 -4.56
CA THR A 160 1.04 38.44 -4.08
C THR A 160 0.65 39.92 -4.14
N PRO A 161 -0.36 40.33 -4.94
CA PRO A 161 -0.82 41.70 -4.94
C PRO A 161 -1.37 42.00 -3.54
N VAL A 162 -0.70 42.88 -2.80
CA VAL A 162 -1.29 43.45 -1.58
C VAL A 162 -2.34 44.47 -2.03
N SER A 163 -3.61 44.12 -1.82
CA SER A 163 -4.76 45.01 -2.02
C SER A 163 -4.83 46.08 -0.94
#